data_AF-A0A353BHU6-F1
#
_entry.id   AF-A0A353BHU6-F1
#
_cell.length_a   1.000
_cell.length_b   1.000
_cell.length_c   1.000
_cell.angle_alpha   90.00
_cell.angle_beta   90.00
_cell.angle_gamma   90.00
#
_symmetry.space_group_name_H-M   'P 1'
#
loop_
_entity.id
_entity.type
_entity.pdbx_description
1 polymer ?
#
loop_
_entity_poly.entity_id
_entity_poly.type
_entity_poly.pdbx_seq_one_letter_code
_entity_poly.pdbx_strand_id
1 'polypeptide(L)'
;VVGYSSCGGCPGGNVEYVPEEMIKSGAQAIHLATGLVVGYPPCPNIRRFKKFIEERYGIPAVVGTHPIPKKYMDVHRGLPFWEETKMAEIAGDLMGEAENVMKAYD
;
A
#
# COMPACT_ATOMS: atom_id res chain seq x y z
N VAL A 1 13.26 8.75 3.36
CA VAL A 1 11.84 9.15 3.40
C VAL A 1 11.79 10.66 3.52
N VAL A 2 11.08 11.35 2.63
CA VAL A 2 10.97 12.83 2.65
C VAL A 2 9.65 13.32 3.28
N GLY A 3 8.68 12.43 3.49
CA GLY A 3 7.42 12.73 4.16
C GLY A 3 6.61 11.46 4.43
N TYR A 4 5.63 11.56 5.32
CA TYR A 4 4.63 10.54 5.61
C TYR A 4 3.29 11.20 5.96
N SER A 5 2.19 10.60 5.53
CA SER A 5 0.83 11.05 5.87
C SER A 5 -0.16 9.89 5.76
N SER A 6 -1.38 10.09 6.25
CA SER A 6 -2.50 9.19 6.01
C SER A 6 -3.21 9.52 4.69
N CYS A 7 -3.99 8.59 4.15
CA CYS A 7 -4.85 8.86 2.98
C CYS A 7 -6.04 9.79 3.29
N GLY A 8 -6.26 10.16 4.55
CA GLY A 8 -7.40 10.99 4.98
C GLY A 8 -8.71 10.22 5.14
N GLY A 9 -8.66 8.88 5.22
CA GLY A 9 -9.87 8.04 5.29
C GLY A 9 -10.63 8.01 3.97
N CYS A 10 -11.74 7.27 3.88
CA CYS A 10 -12.56 7.23 2.67
C CYS A 10 -13.26 8.60 2.46
N PRO A 11 -13.16 9.22 1.27
CA PRO A 11 -12.77 8.62 -0.03
C PRO A 11 -11.28 8.69 -0.40
N GLY A 12 -10.42 9.28 0.43
CA GLY A 12 -8.98 9.43 0.18
C GLY A 12 -8.55 10.89 0.08
N GLY A 13 -9.16 11.80 0.85
CA GLY A 13 -9.02 13.25 0.64
C GLY A 13 -7.58 13.77 0.65
N ASN A 14 -6.67 13.13 1.38
CA ASN A 14 -5.26 13.54 1.38
C ASN A 14 -4.50 13.10 0.12
N VAL A 15 -4.98 12.09 -0.60
CA VAL A 15 -4.35 11.59 -1.83
C VAL A 15 -4.33 12.66 -2.93
N GLU A 16 -5.27 13.62 -2.89
CA GLU A 16 -5.41 14.71 -3.87
C GLU A 16 -4.32 15.79 -3.80
N TYR A 17 -3.61 15.94 -2.68
CA TYR A 17 -2.62 17.03 -2.52
C TYR A 17 -1.33 16.59 -1.83
N VAL A 18 -1.38 15.61 -0.92
CA VAL A 18 -0.18 15.18 -0.19
C VAL A 18 0.94 14.68 -1.10
N PRO A 19 0.69 13.89 -2.16
CA PRO A 19 1.74 13.51 -3.09
C PRO A 19 2.46 14.72 -3.70
N GLU A 20 1.73 15.80 -4.03
CA GLU A 20 2.31 17.01 -4.58
C GLU A 20 3.27 17.69 -3.60
N GLU A 21 2.90 17.77 -2.32
CA GLU A 21 3.76 18.32 -1.26
C GLU A 21 4.99 17.45 -1.00
N MET A 22 4.84 16.14 -1.07
CA MET A 22 5.97 15.20 -0.97
C MET A 22 6.93 15.35 -2.15
N ILE A 23 6.40 15.54 -3.37
CA ILE A 23 7.20 15.77 -4.59
C ILE A 23 7.96 17.10 -4.51
N LYS A 24 7.31 18.18 -4.05
CA LYS A 24 7.98 19.47 -3.78
C LYS A 24 9.14 19.31 -2.78
N SER A 25 9.03 18.33 -1.89
CA SER A 25 10.07 17.97 -0.91
C SER A 25 11.10 16.95 -1.43
N GLY A 26 11.07 16.61 -2.73
CA GLY A 26 12.03 15.72 -3.38
C GLY A 26 11.64 14.24 -3.45
N ALA A 27 10.37 13.88 -3.25
CA ALA A 27 9.92 12.50 -3.42
C ALA A 27 10.00 12.06 -4.89
N GLN A 28 10.59 10.89 -5.12
CA GLN A 28 10.68 10.27 -6.44
C GLN A 28 9.65 9.15 -6.65
N ALA A 29 9.01 8.68 -5.58
CA ALA A 29 7.95 7.69 -5.59
C ALA A 29 7.07 7.88 -4.35
N ILE A 30 5.80 7.48 -4.44
CA ILE A 30 4.87 7.43 -3.30
C ILE A 30 4.61 5.98 -2.95
N HIS A 31 4.81 5.60 -1.69
CA HIS A 31 4.46 4.27 -1.21
C HIS A 31 3.07 4.29 -0.56
N LEU A 32 2.18 3.42 -1.01
CA LEU A 32 0.90 3.10 -0.37
C LEU A 32 1.16 2.06 0.72
N ALA A 33 0.79 2.38 1.97
CA ALA A 33 1.17 1.60 3.14
C ALA A 33 0.77 0.12 3.06
N THR A 34 1.62 -0.77 3.59
CA THR A 34 1.34 -2.22 3.74
C THR A 34 0.03 -2.46 4.47
N GLY A 35 -0.34 -1.60 5.43
CA GLY A 35 -1.63 -1.64 6.12
C GLY A 35 -2.87 -1.54 5.22
N LEU A 36 -2.75 -0.94 4.03
CA LEU A 36 -3.83 -0.90 3.05
C LEU A 36 -4.08 -2.28 2.40
N VAL A 37 -3.11 -3.19 2.47
CA VAL A 37 -3.17 -4.57 1.95
C VAL A 37 -3.66 -5.55 3.02
N VAL A 38 -3.28 -5.35 4.29
CA VAL A 38 -3.64 -6.23 5.43
C VAL A 38 -4.83 -5.72 6.26
N GLY A 39 -5.75 -4.98 5.64
CA GLY A 39 -7.01 -4.53 6.28
C GLY A 39 -8.08 -5.63 6.32
N TYR A 40 -9.16 -5.39 7.07
CA TYR A 40 -10.29 -6.34 7.24
C TYR A 40 -11.64 -5.66 6.91
N PRO A 41 -11.92 -5.33 5.65
CA PRO A 41 -11.24 -5.77 4.42
C PRO A 41 -10.06 -4.85 4.01
N PRO A 42 -9.19 -5.29 3.08
CA PRO A 42 -8.18 -4.43 2.47
C PRO A 42 -8.78 -3.16 1.89
N CYS A 43 -7.96 -2.12 1.71
CA CYS A 43 -8.43 -0.82 1.25
C CYS A 43 -9.13 -0.95 -0.12
N PRO A 44 -10.43 -0.60 -0.22
CA PRO A 44 -11.19 -0.75 -1.46
C PRO A 44 -10.77 0.24 -2.55
N ASN A 45 -9.98 1.26 -2.19
CA ASN A 45 -9.55 2.34 -3.09
C ASN A 45 -8.07 2.29 -3.46
N ILE A 46 -7.30 1.29 -3.00
CA ILE A 46 -5.84 1.24 -3.23
C ILE A 46 -5.46 1.33 -4.72
N ARG A 47 -6.22 0.66 -5.61
CA ARG A 47 -6.03 0.72 -7.07
C ARG A 47 -6.33 2.11 -7.63
N ARG A 48 -7.37 2.76 -7.10
CA ARG A 48 -7.75 4.13 -7.51
C ARG A 48 -6.70 5.13 -7.06
N PHE A 49 -6.18 5.00 -5.84
CA PHE A 49 -5.10 5.84 -5.33
C PHE A 49 -3.83 5.68 -6.15
N LYS A 50 -3.39 4.44 -6.40
CA LYS A 50 -2.22 4.15 -7.24
C LYS A 50 -2.37 4.82 -8.62
N LYS A 51 -3.47 4.55 -9.31
CA LYS A 51 -3.74 5.12 -10.64
C LYS A 51 -3.79 6.65 -10.62
N PHE A 52 -4.49 7.23 -9.65
CA PHE A 52 -4.59 8.69 -9.53
C PHE A 52 -3.22 9.32 -9.36
N ILE A 53 -2.39 8.81 -8.44
CA ILE A 53 -1.06 9.36 -8.16
C ILE A 53 -0.18 9.30 -9.41
N GLU A 54 -0.18 8.16 -10.10
CA GLU A 54 0.63 7.95 -11.31
C GLU A 54 0.19 8.87 -12.45
N GLU A 55 -1.11 8.99 -12.70
CA GLU A 55 -1.66 9.83 -13.77
C GLU A 55 -1.50 11.33 -13.47
N ARG A 56 -1.79 11.77 -12.24
CA ARG A 56 -1.81 13.20 -11.87
C ARG A 56 -0.42 13.79 -11.66
N TYR A 57 0.53 13.00 -11.15
CA TYR A 57 1.84 13.51 -10.73
C TYR A 57 3.02 12.91 -11.51
N GLY A 58 2.81 11.89 -12.34
CA GLY A 58 3.84 11.34 -13.22
C GLY A 58 5.00 10.64 -12.49
N ILE A 59 4.80 10.24 -11.23
CA ILE A 59 5.78 9.46 -10.46
C ILE A 59 5.19 8.11 -10.03
N PRO A 60 6.03 7.08 -9.80
CA PRO A 60 5.55 5.77 -9.39
C PRO A 60 4.78 5.78 -8.07
N ALA A 61 3.66 5.06 -8.02
CA ALA A 61 2.97 4.72 -6.78
C ALA A 61 3.16 3.22 -6.47
N VAL A 62 3.91 2.90 -5.43
CA VAL A 62 4.31 1.53 -5.08
C VAL A 62 3.43 1.02 -3.94
N VAL A 63 2.95 -0.22 -4.03
CA VAL A 63 2.19 -0.84 -2.92
C VAL A 63 3.14 -1.54 -1.96
N GLY A 64 3.02 -1.20 -0.69
CA GLY A 64 3.88 -1.69 0.38
C GLY A 64 4.91 -0.65 0.82
N THR A 65 5.05 -0.53 2.13
CA THR A 65 6.10 0.28 2.79
C THR A 65 7.14 -0.59 3.49
N HIS A 66 6.76 -1.82 3.81
CA HIS A 66 7.57 -2.84 4.47
C HIS A 66 6.95 -4.23 4.20
N PRO A 67 7.68 -5.32 4.42
CA PRO A 67 7.17 -6.68 4.27
C PRO A 67 5.92 -6.94 5.14
N ILE A 68 5.03 -7.83 4.71
CA ILE A 68 3.92 -8.28 5.57
C ILE A 68 4.52 -9.17 6.67
N PRO A 69 4.35 -8.84 7.98
CA PRO A 69 4.81 -9.70 9.07
C PRO A 69 4.25 -11.13 8.91
N LYS A 70 5.06 -12.15 9.20
CA LYS A 70 4.66 -13.55 9.01
C LYS A 70 3.40 -13.88 9.80
N LYS A 71 3.25 -13.36 11.02
CA LYS A 71 2.04 -13.53 11.84
C LYS A 71 0.79 -12.96 11.18
N TYR A 72 0.90 -11.88 10.40
CA TYR A 72 -0.23 -11.32 9.64
C TYR A 72 -0.48 -12.12 8.36
N MET A 73 0.56 -12.50 7.64
CA MET A 73 0.44 -13.35 6.45
C MET A 73 -0.34 -14.64 6.76
N ASP A 74 -0.02 -15.29 7.88
CA ASP A 74 -0.68 -16.54 8.29
C ASP A 74 -2.16 -16.35 8.61
N VAL A 75 -2.52 -15.27 9.32
CA VAL A 75 -3.92 -14.96 9.63
C VAL A 75 -4.70 -14.60 8.37
N HIS A 76 -4.16 -13.72 7.52
CA HIS A 76 -4.83 -13.22 6.32
C HIS A 76 -5.04 -14.31 5.25
N ARG A 77 -4.15 -15.31 5.16
CA ARG A 77 -4.35 -16.50 4.30
C ARG A 77 -5.61 -17.31 4.66
N GLY A 78 -6.05 -17.26 5.92
CA GLY A 78 -7.26 -17.92 6.39
C GLY A 78 -8.54 -17.08 6.19
N LEU A 79 -8.42 -15.84 5.73
CA LEU A 79 -9.55 -14.91 5.53
C LEU A 79 -9.86 -14.77 4.03
N PRO A 80 -11.14 -14.57 3.66
CA PRO A 80 -11.53 -14.50 2.25
C PRO A 80 -11.17 -13.16 1.59
N PHE A 81 -10.80 -12.14 2.38
CA PHE A 81 -10.76 -10.76 1.90
C PHE A 81 -9.72 -10.50 0.80
N TRP A 82 -8.59 -11.21 0.79
CA TRP A 82 -7.61 -11.09 -0.30
C TRP A 82 -8.11 -11.66 -1.61
N GLU A 83 -8.84 -12.78 -1.56
CA GLU A 83 -9.44 -13.40 -2.75
C GLU A 83 -10.57 -12.52 -3.29
N GLU A 84 -11.49 -12.10 -2.41
CA GLU A 84 -12.62 -11.23 -2.76
C GLU A 84 -12.18 -9.91 -3.42
N THR A 85 -11.05 -9.35 -2.97
CA THR A 85 -10.49 -8.08 -3.49
C THR A 85 -9.43 -8.26 -4.56
N LYS A 86 -9.11 -9.51 -4.94
CA LYS A 86 -8.04 -9.88 -5.87
C LYS A 86 -6.69 -9.23 -5.54
N MET A 87 -6.35 -9.14 -4.26
CA MET A 87 -5.27 -8.28 -3.78
C MET A 87 -3.89 -8.64 -4.37
N ALA A 88 -3.67 -9.92 -4.70
CA ALA A 88 -2.45 -10.39 -5.34
C ALA A 88 -2.15 -9.70 -6.69
N GLU A 89 -3.16 -9.20 -7.41
CA GLU A 89 -2.93 -8.50 -8.69
C GLU A 89 -2.19 -7.15 -8.53
N ILE A 90 -2.27 -6.51 -7.36
CA ILE A 90 -1.64 -5.21 -7.10
C ILE A 90 -0.57 -5.27 -6.01
N ALA A 91 -0.64 -6.24 -5.11
CA ALA A 91 0.30 -6.43 -4.02
C ALA A 91 1.08 -7.76 -4.13
N GLY A 92 1.13 -8.39 -5.30
CA GLY A 92 1.76 -9.71 -5.50
C GLY A 92 3.20 -9.77 -5.02
N ASP A 93 4.03 -8.79 -5.35
CA ASP A 93 5.43 -8.72 -4.92
C ASP A 93 5.55 -8.64 -3.39
N LEU A 94 4.71 -7.81 -2.75
CA LEU A 94 4.65 -7.67 -1.29
C LEU A 94 4.16 -8.95 -0.61
N MET A 95 3.20 -9.66 -1.22
CA MET A 95 2.67 -10.93 -0.72
C MET A 95 3.63 -12.10 -0.96
N GLY A 96 4.54 -11.97 -1.92
CA GLY A 96 5.54 -12.96 -2.32
C GLY A 96 6.90 -12.80 -1.66
N GLU A 97 7.04 -11.91 -0.68
CA GLU A 97 8.32 -11.71 0.02
C GLU A 97 8.86 -13.00 0.69
N ALA A 98 10.18 -13.07 0.83
CA ALA A 98 10.82 -14.25 1.40
C ALA A 98 10.44 -14.42 2.88
N GLU A 99 10.21 -15.67 3.30
CA GLU A 99 9.72 -15.96 4.65
C GLU A 99 10.66 -15.45 5.76
N ASN A 100 11.98 -15.52 5.54
CA ASN A 100 12.97 -14.98 6.49
C ASN A 100 12.86 -13.45 6.63
N VAL A 101 12.47 -12.75 5.56
CA VAL A 101 12.22 -11.31 5.58
C VAL A 101 10.93 -11.00 6.33
N MET A 102 9.85 -11.75 6.07
CA MET A 102 8.59 -11.60 6.81
C MET A 102 8.75 -11.84 8.31
N LYS A 103 9.53 -12.85 8.71
CA LYS A 103 9.84 -13.17 10.11
C LYS A 103 10.68 -12.11 10.82
N ALA A 104 11.54 -11.40 10.09
CA ALA A 104 12.32 -10.30 10.65
C ALA A 104 11.46 -9.07 11.02
N TYR A 105 10.21 -9.03 10.55
CA TYR A 105 9.24 -7.96 10.78
C TYR A 105 8.09 -8.34 11.75
N ASP A 106 8.14 -9.52 12.36
CA ASP A 106 7.23 -9.92 13.43
C ASP A 106 7.51 -9.20 14.76
#